data_AF-A0A915BC25-F1
#
_entry.id   AF-A0A915BC25-F1
#
_cell.length_a   1.000
_cell.length_b   1.000
_cell.length_c   1.000
_cell.angle_alpha   90.00
_cell.angle_beta   90.00
_cell.angle_gamma   90.00
#
_symmetry.space_group_name_H-M   'P 1'
#
loop_
_entity.id
_entity.type
_entity.pdbx_description
1 polymer ?
#
loop_
_entity_poly.entity_id
_entity_poly.type
_entity_poly.pdbx_seq_one_letter_code
_entity_poly.pdbx_strand_id
1 'polypeptide(L)'
;MCDALLRISGDLLSVNDVAEIIDVLSKTLNEVTEQLPSMILLHSITDLLKRLVNEREYIPMDELMRYTFPSRLKVVIKRLIQTNNISDDYRMMCFILCALLVCLFDFQWFGGDPQFLILLSALTHVELRLILDKPEMINVEDLISCATLGESFIQCIEEGDFLDDQQATVVGRNCQECVSYVCEYLIECRRDETVELQSNVEIVLYRLICSYLAIGGSDTINSSLIDDVLLALVDIANQRW
;
A
#
# COMPACT_ATOMS: atom_id res chain seq x y z
N MET A 1 18.02 10.59 16.19
CA MET A 1 17.66 11.90 16.78
C MET A 1 16.15 12.02 16.98
N CYS A 2 15.32 11.64 15.99
CA CYS A 2 13.86 11.52 16.16
C CYS A 2 13.44 10.49 17.22
N ASP A 3 14.12 9.35 17.30
CA ASP A 3 13.81 8.32 18.30
C ASP A 3 14.07 8.81 19.76
N ALA A 4 15.00 9.74 19.94
CA ALA A 4 15.23 10.40 21.23
C ALA A 4 14.15 11.46 21.53
N LEU A 5 13.70 12.22 20.53
CA LEU A 5 12.60 13.19 20.69
C LEU A 5 11.27 12.50 20.98
N LEU A 6 10.98 11.36 20.35
CA LEU A 6 9.79 10.54 20.60
C LEU A 6 9.82 9.89 21.98
N ARG A 7 10.99 9.40 22.43
CA ARG A 7 11.16 8.86 23.80
C ARG A 7 11.10 9.93 24.89
N ILE A 8 11.50 11.17 24.61
CA ILE A 8 11.42 12.29 25.56
C ILE A 8 9.98 12.82 25.69
N SER A 9 9.16 12.67 24.65
CA SER A 9 7.83 13.30 24.55
C SER A 9 6.66 12.36 24.83
N GLY A 10 6.87 11.29 25.63
CA GLY A 10 5.85 10.29 25.97
C GLY A 10 4.43 10.86 26.06
N ASP A 11 3.52 10.35 25.23
CA ASP A 11 2.11 10.74 25.09
C ASP A 11 1.78 12.25 25.00
N LEU A 12 2.76 13.13 24.77
CA LEU A 12 2.63 14.59 24.87
C LEU A 12 2.57 15.33 23.53
N LEU A 13 2.95 14.69 22.42
CA LEU A 13 2.84 15.31 21.10
C LEU A 13 1.40 15.19 20.60
N SER A 14 0.77 16.33 20.30
CA SER A 14 -0.50 16.36 19.59
C SER A 14 -0.33 15.90 18.14
N VAL A 15 -1.44 15.55 17.48
CA VAL A 15 -1.50 15.25 16.05
C VAL A 15 -0.84 16.36 15.22
N ASN A 16 -1.09 17.62 15.57
CA ASN A 16 -0.54 18.78 14.88
C ASN A 16 0.99 18.87 15.04
N ASP A 17 1.52 18.52 16.21
CA ASP A 17 2.98 18.45 16.42
C ASP A 17 3.59 17.33 15.56
N VAL A 18 2.93 16.17 15.48
CA VAL A 18 3.36 15.05 14.62
C VAL A 18 3.37 15.47 13.16
N ALA A 19 2.29 16.07 12.67
CA ALA A 19 2.18 16.53 11.29
C ALA A 19 3.22 17.62 10.95
N GLU A 20 3.49 18.55 11.87
CA GLU A 20 4.52 19.58 11.71
C GLU A 20 5.93 18.95 11.62
N ILE A 21 6.23 17.97 12.48
CA ILE A 21 7.50 17.24 12.42
C ILE A 21 7.64 16.53 11.07
N ILE A 22 6.59 15.86 10.58
CA ILE A 22 6.62 15.21 9.26
C ILE A 22 6.82 16.26 8.14
N ASP A 23 6.20 17.44 8.23
CA ASP A 23 6.38 18.52 7.26
C ASP A 23 7.82 19.03 7.21
N VAL A 24 8.46 19.21 8.37
CA VAL A 24 9.87 19.58 8.46
C VAL A 24 10.78 18.50 7.89
N LEU A 25 10.57 17.23 8.28
CA LEU A 25 11.41 16.12 7.79
C LEU A 25 11.25 15.90 6.29
N SER A 26 10.01 15.94 5.78
CA SER A 26 9.73 15.81 4.35
C SER A 26 10.34 16.95 3.53
N LYS A 27 10.42 18.17 4.09
CA LYS A 27 11.14 19.28 3.46
C LYS A 27 12.62 18.96 3.29
N THR A 28 13.28 18.43 4.32
CA THR A 28 14.69 18.01 4.25
C THR A 28 14.90 16.90 3.22
N LEU A 29 14.02 15.89 3.15
CA LEU A 29 14.11 14.84 2.12
C LEU A 29 13.84 15.34 0.71
N ASN A 30 13.04 16.40 0.57
CA ASN A 30 12.69 16.98 -0.72
C ASN A 30 13.79 17.89 -1.31
N GLU A 31 14.86 18.17 -0.55
CA GLU A 31 16.00 18.90 -1.09
C GLU A 31 16.59 18.17 -2.31
N VAL A 32 17.00 18.95 -3.31
CA VAL A 32 17.57 18.40 -4.55
C VAL A 32 19.03 18.07 -4.28
N THR A 33 19.34 16.78 -4.21
CA THR A 33 20.68 16.26 -4.01
C THR A 33 20.92 15.06 -4.93
N GLU A 34 22.18 14.76 -5.21
CA GLU A 34 22.57 13.54 -5.96
C GLU A 34 22.56 12.28 -5.08
N GLN A 35 22.40 12.44 -3.77
CA GLN A 35 22.43 11.35 -2.81
C GLN A 35 21.02 10.81 -2.56
N LEU A 36 20.93 9.51 -2.28
CA LEU A 36 19.67 8.92 -1.83
C LEU A 36 19.23 9.55 -0.50
N PRO A 37 17.93 9.76 -0.28
CA PRO A 37 17.41 10.29 0.98
C PRO A 37 17.80 9.41 2.15
N SER A 38 18.06 10.00 3.32
CA SER A 38 18.50 9.25 4.49
C SER A 38 17.46 8.21 4.92
N MET A 39 17.86 6.93 4.94
CA MET A 39 17.00 5.83 5.39
C MET A 39 16.52 6.02 6.84
N ILE A 40 17.33 6.63 7.71
CA ILE A 40 16.93 6.92 9.10
C ILE A 40 15.78 7.92 9.16
N LEU A 41 15.81 8.94 8.28
CA LEU A 41 14.74 9.92 8.19
C LEU A 41 13.48 9.32 7.58
N LEU A 42 13.60 8.46 6.57
CA LEU A 42 12.47 7.72 6.00
C LEU A 42 11.77 6.87 7.07
N HIS A 43 12.52 6.07 7.85
CA HIS A 43 11.95 5.32 8.97
C HIS A 43 11.26 6.23 10.00
N SER A 44 11.90 7.36 10.35
CA SER A 44 11.31 8.32 11.29
C SER A 44 9.97 8.87 10.78
N ILE A 45 9.86 9.18 9.48
CA ILE A 45 8.62 9.62 8.86
C ILE A 45 7.59 8.49 8.85
N THR A 46 8.01 7.26 8.52
CA THR A 46 7.14 6.07 8.54
C THR A 46 6.51 5.85 9.90
N ASP A 47 7.28 5.92 10.99
CA ASP A 47 6.77 5.73 12.35
C ASP A 47 5.77 6.83 12.75
N LEU A 48 6.05 8.07 12.37
CA LEU A 48 5.14 9.20 12.61
C LEU A 48 3.85 9.08 11.78
N LEU A 49 3.94 8.62 10.53
CA LEU A 49 2.77 8.36 9.68
C LEU A 49 1.94 7.19 10.21
N LYS A 50 2.58 6.09 10.66
CA LYS A 50 1.88 4.97 11.33
C LYS A 50 1.07 5.47 12.52
N ARG A 51 1.63 6.38 13.31
CA ARG A 51 0.92 7.02 14.42
C ARG A 51 -0.29 7.83 13.95
N LEU A 52 -0.14 8.67 12.92
CA LEU A 52 -1.27 9.43 12.37
C LEU A 52 -2.36 8.53 11.82
N VAL A 53 -2.02 7.41 11.17
CA VAL A 53 -2.99 6.43 10.66
C VAL A 53 -3.79 5.81 11.81
N ASN A 54 -3.12 5.43 12.90
CA ASN A 54 -3.78 4.85 14.08
C ASN A 54 -4.70 5.85 14.80
N GLU A 55 -4.42 7.15 14.69
CA GLU A 55 -5.21 8.21 15.29
C GLU A 55 -6.21 8.85 14.30
N ARG A 56 -6.29 8.37 13.05
CA ARG A 56 -7.02 9.01 11.93
C ARG A 56 -8.45 9.41 12.24
N GLU A 57 -9.20 8.57 12.97
CA GLU A 57 -10.60 8.83 13.34
C GLU A 57 -10.79 10.11 14.17
N TYR A 58 -9.72 10.59 14.81
CA TYR A 58 -9.71 11.78 15.65
C TYR A 58 -9.13 13.01 14.95
N ILE A 59 -8.75 12.90 13.66
CA ILE A 59 -8.07 13.94 12.91
C ILE A 59 -9.01 14.49 11.82
N PRO A 60 -9.46 15.75 11.93
CA PRO A 60 -10.18 16.39 10.84
C PRO A 60 -9.28 16.48 9.58
N MET A 61 -9.76 15.99 8.43
CA MET A 61 -8.99 15.98 7.19
C MET A 61 -8.53 17.39 6.76
N ASP A 62 -9.34 18.40 7.04
CA ASP A 62 -9.03 19.81 6.79
C ASP A 62 -7.86 20.34 7.62
N GLU A 63 -7.48 19.70 8.73
CA GLU A 63 -6.25 19.98 9.46
C GLU A 63 -5.03 19.41 8.74
N LEU A 64 -5.09 18.14 8.30
CA LEU A 64 -3.99 17.49 7.57
C LEU A 64 -3.72 18.13 6.22
N MET A 65 -4.76 18.60 5.54
CA MET A 65 -4.64 19.25 4.22
C MET A 65 -3.93 20.61 4.26
N ARG A 66 -3.68 21.19 5.45
CA ARG A 66 -2.87 22.42 5.59
C ARG A 66 -1.38 22.17 5.41
N TYR A 67 -0.94 20.93 5.61
CA TYR A 67 0.46 20.55 5.52
C TYR A 67 0.84 20.18 4.09
N THR A 68 2.13 20.28 3.80
CA THR A 68 2.69 20.05 2.46
C THR A 68 3.48 18.74 2.37
N PHE A 69 3.67 18.04 3.49
CA PHE A 69 4.31 16.73 3.49
C PHE A 69 3.70 15.72 2.50
N PRO A 70 2.37 15.67 2.23
CA PRO A 70 1.84 14.67 1.31
C PRO A 70 2.37 14.86 -0.11
N SER A 71 2.48 16.12 -0.57
CA SER A 71 3.00 16.43 -1.90
C SER A 71 4.52 16.30 -1.97
N ARG A 72 5.25 16.71 -0.92
CA ARG A 72 6.71 16.54 -0.84
C ARG A 72 7.11 15.06 -0.81
N LEU A 73 6.44 14.25 0.00
CA LEU A 73 6.70 12.81 0.06
C LEU A 73 6.37 12.13 -1.27
N LYS A 74 5.32 12.55 -1.98
CA LYS A 74 5.08 12.07 -3.35
C LYS A 74 6.28 12.31 -4.27
N VAL A 75 6.87 13.51 -4.24
CA VAL A 75 8.05 13.84 -5.05
C VAL A 75 9.27 13.01 -4.62
N VAL A 76 9.49 12.83 -3.32
CA VAL A 76 10.58 11.97 -2.79
C VAL A 76 10.41 10.53 -3.25
N ILE A 77 9.23 9.94 -3.04
CA ILE A 77 8.94 8.56 -3.40
C ILE A 77 9.05 8.33 -4.91
N LYS A 78 8.49 9.25 -5.71
CA LYS A 78 8.59 9.16 -7.18
C LYS A 78 10.04 9.16 -7.65
N ARG A 79 10.90 10.03 -7.10
CA ARG A 79 12.33 10.04 -7.40
C ARG A 79 13.00 8.70 -7.03
N LEU A 80 12.68 8.15 -5.87
CA LEU A 80 13.23 6.87 -5.41
C LEU A 80 12.82 5.71 -6.33
N ILE A 81 11.52 5.57 -6.59
CA ILE A 81 10.97 4.51 -7.46
C ILE A 81 11.55 4.59 -8.88
N GLN A 82 11.81 5.79 -9.39
CA GLN A 82 12.40 6.00 -10.71
C GLN A 82 13.93 5.88 -10.74
N THR A 83 14.58 5.70 -9.59
CA THR A 83 16.03 5.53 -9.52
C THR A 83 16.43 4.10 -9.94
N ASN A 84 17.29 3.99 -10.94
CA ASN A 84 17.81 2.70 -11.39
C ASN A 84 18.61 1.99 -10.29
N ASN A 85 18.40 0.68 -10.14
CA ASN A 85 19.10 -0.19 -9.19
C ASN A 85 19.00 0.27 -7.72
N ILE A 86 17.86 0.84 -7.34
CA ILE A 86 17.57 1.11 -5.93
C ILE A 86 17.52 -0.21 -5.14
N SER A 87 17.99 -0.20 -3.89
CA SER A 87 17.98 -1.41 -3.07
C SER A 87 16.56 -1.84 -2.67
N ASP A 88 16.40 -3.12 -2.35
CA ASP A 88 15.13 -3.69 -1.89
C ASP A 88 14.58 -2.93 -0.67
N ASP A 89 15.44 -2.57 0.28
CA ASP A 89 15.02 -1.82 1.48
C ASP A 89 14.36 -0.47 1.12
N TYR A 90 14.96 0.30 0.21
CA TYR A 90 14.39 1.57 -0.21
C TYR A 90 13.13 1.39 -1.04
N ARG A 91 13.09 0.35 -1.88
CA ARG A 91 11.90 0.00 -2.66
C ARG A 91 10.74 -0.30 -1.72
N MET A 92 10.93 -1.19 -0.76
CA MET A 92 9.88 -1.56 0.20
C MET A 92 9.44 -0.36 1.06
N MET A 93 10.40 0.47 1.49
CA MET A 93 10.11 1.72 2.19
C MET A 93 9.18 2.64 1.39
N CYS A 94 9.34 2.71 0.06
CA CYS A 94 8.43 3.48 -0.79
C CYS A 94 7.00 2.91 -0.78
N PHE A 95 6.84 1.60 -0.84
CA PHE A 95 5.52 0.94 -0.76
C PHE A 95 4.84 1.19 0.59
N ILE A 96 5.58 1.04 1.69
CA ILE A 96 5.08 1.32 3.04
C ILE A 96 4.62 2.79 3.15
N LEU A 97 5.46 3.74 2.71
CA LEU A 97 5.11 5.16 2.74
C LEU A 97 3.89 5.48 1.88
N CYS A 98 3.80 4.93 0.67
CA CYS A 98 2.63 5.08 -0.19
C CYS A 98 1.38 4.53 0.48
N ALA A 99 1.44 3.34 1.07
CA ALA A 99 0.30 2.72 1.75
C ALA A 99 -0.18 3.57 2.93
N LEU A 100 0.73 4.11 3.74
CA LEU A 100 0.40 5.01 4.84
C LEU A 100 -0.23 6.33 4.36
N LEU A 101 0.28 6.90 3.26
CA LEU A 101 -0.29 8.12 2.67
C LEU A 101 -1.69 7.87 2.10
N VAL A 102 -1.91 6.73 1.46
CA VAL A 102 -3.24 6.31 1.01
C VAL A 102 -4.18 6.08 2.21
N CYS A 103 -3.71 5.45 3.29
CA CYS A 103 -4.52 5.30 4.50
C CYS A 103 -4.96 6.65 5.10
N LEU A 104 -4.16 7.71 4.95
CA LEU A 104 -4.51 9.04 5.46
C LEU A 104 -5.39 9.83 4.49
N PHE A 105 -5.02 9.86 3.21
CA PHE A 105 -5.55 10.79 2.20
C PHE A 105 -6.42 10.13 1.14
N ASP A 106 -6.59 8.81 1.21
CA ASP A 106 -7.26 8.00 0.21
C ASP A 106 -6.59 8.07 -1.18
N PHE A 107 -7.22 7.47 -2.19
CA PHE A 107 -6.77 7.53 -3.59
C PHE A 107 -6.73 8.97 -4.14
N GLN A 108 -7.40 9.92 -3.48
CA GLN A 108 -7.34 11.35 -3.80
C GLN A 108 -5.92 11.92 -3.72
N TRP A 109 -5.04 11.32 -2.92
CA TRP A 109 -3.63 11.68 -2.89
C TRP A 109 -2.99 11.63 -4.29
N PHE A 110 -3.46 10.76 -5.19
CA PHE A 110 -2.93 10.63 -6.55
C PHE A 110 -3.43 11.69 -7.53
N GLY A 111 -4.53 12.41 -7.26
CA GLY A 111 -5.25 13.20 -8.28
C GLY A 111 -4.41 14.24 -9.04
N GLY A 112 -3.37 14.80 -8.40
CA GLY A 112 -2.45 15.73 -9.07
C GLY A 112 -1.37 15.08 -9.95
N ASP A 113 -1.26 13.75 -9.99
CA ASP A 113 -0.27 13.01 -10.78
C ASP A 113 -0.77 11.58 -11.13
N PRO A 114 -1.75 11.43 -12.04
CA PRO A 114 -2.30 10.13 -12.44
C PRO A 114 -1.25 9.15 -12.99
N GLN A 115 -0.20 9.66 -13.62
CA GLN A 115 0.90 8.85 -14.16
C GLN A 115 1.69 8.15 -13.05
N PHE A 116 1.81 8.78 -11.88
CA PHE A 116 2.42 8.14 -10.72
C PHE A 116 1.57 6.98 -10.20
N LEU A 117 0.24 7.11 -10.17
CA LEU A 117 -0.66 6.01 -9.82
C LEU A 117 -0.51 4.83 -10.80
N ILE A 118 -0.50 5.10 -12.10
CA ILE A 118 -0.33 4.05 -13.12
C ILE A 118 1.00 3.30 -12.90
N LEU A 119 2.10 4.03 -12.72
CA LEU A 119 3.41 3.43 -12.42
C LEU A 119 3.35 2.58 -11.15
N LEU A 120 2.79 3.13 -10.07
CA LEU A 120 2.74 2.44 -8.78
C LEU A 120 1.87 1.18 -8.85
N SER A 121 0.74 1.21 -9.57
CA SER A 121 -0.12 0.04 -9.75
C SER A 121 0.59 -1.12 -10.47
N ALA A 122 1.39 -0.81 -11.50
CA ALA A 122 2.20 -1.82 -12.20
C ALA A 122 3.30 -2.39 -11.29
N LEU A 123 3.93 -1.54 -10.48
CA LEU A 123 5.00 -1.98 -9.56
C LEU A 123 4.45 -2.77 -8.37
N THR A 124 3.29 -2.41 -7.82
CA THR A 124 2.64 -3.13 -6.72
C THR A 124 2.34 -4.57 -7.11
N HIS A 125 1.89 -4.81 -8.33
CA HIS A 125 1.71 -6.16 -8.85
C HIS A 125 3.00 -6.98 -8.83
N VAL A 126 4.10 -6.41 -9.33
CA VAL A 126 5.41 -7.08 -9.32
C VAL A 126 5.89 -7.32 -7.90
N GLU A 127 5.76 -6.34 -7.01
CA GLU A 127 6.20 -6.46 -5.62
C GLU A 127 5.40 -7.53 -4.87
N LEU A 128 4.08 -7.61 -5.10
CA LEU A 128 3.24 -8.63 -4.49
C LEU A 128 3.70 -10.05 -4.87
N ARG A 129 4.09 -10.26 -6.13
CA ARG A 129 4.66 -11.54 -6.59
C ARG A 129 5.97 -11.87 -5.89
N LEU A 130 6.84 -10.88 -5.69
CA LEU A 130 8.12 -11.07 -4.99
C LEU A 130 7.91 -11.42 -3.51
N ILE A 131 6.95 -10.76 -2.85
CA ILE A 131 6.60 -11.05 -1.46
C ILE A 131 6.07 -12.47 -1.31
N LEU A 132 5.22 -12.91 -2.24
CA LEU A 132 4.57 -14.22 -2.21
C LEU A 132 5.43 -15.38 -2.74
N ASP A 133 6.62 -15.11 -3.30
CA ASP A 133 7.50 -16.12 -3.88
C ASP A 133 7.86 -17.27 -2.92
N LYS A 134 8.03 -16.97 -1.63
CA LYS A 134 8.36 -17.97 -0.58
C LYS A 134 7.41 -17.87 0.60
N PRO A 135 6.39 -18.75 0.70
CA PRO A 135 5.36 -18.71 1.73
C PRO A 135 5.90 -18.57 3.16
N GLU A 136 6.98 -19.27 3.49
CA GLU A 136 7.59 -19.32 4.81
C GLU A 136 8.36 -18.05 5.21
N MET A 137 8.67 -17.17 4.25
CA MET A 137 9.42 -15.94 4.48
C MET A 137 8.60 -14.68 4.28
N ILE A 138 7.27 -14.80 4.12
CA ILE A 138 6.40 -13.65 3.88
C ILE A 138 6.49 -12.69 5.07
N ASN A 139 6.94 -11.47 4.79
CA ASN A 139 6.78 -10.36 5.72
C ASN A 139 5.37 -9.79 5.57
N VAL A 140 4.55 -9.98 6.62
CA VAL A 140 3.15 -9.58 6.60
C VAL A 140 2.98 -8.07 6.55
N GLU A 141 3.91 -7.25 7.08
CA GLU A 141 3.83 -5.79 6.96
C GLU A 141 3.99 -5.31 5.52
N ASP A 142 4.91 -5.96 4.78
CA ASP A 142 5.17 -5.66 3.37
C ASP A 142 3.96 -6.08 2.52
N LEU A 143 3.38 -7.25 2.82
CA LEU A 143 2.16 -7.74 2.18
C LEU A 143 0.97 -6.80 2.44
N ILE A 144 0.76 -6.37 3.68
CA ILE A 144 -0.29 -5.41 4.04
C ILE A 144 -0.13 -4.11 3.25
N SER A 145 1.11 -3.62 3.11
CA SER A 145 1.39 -2.38 2.38
C SER A 145 1.02 -2.51 0.90
N CYS A 146 1.40 -3.62 0.25
CA CYS A 146 1.05 -3.88 -1.14
C CYS A 146 -0.45 -4.12 -1.34
N ALA A 147 -1.10 -4.88 -0.45
CA ALA A 147 -2.54 -5.13 -0.51
C ALA A 147 -3.35 -3.84 -0.31
N THR A 148 -2.96 -2.98 0.63
CA THR A 148 -3.59 -1.67 0.87
C THR A 148 -3.51 -0.78 -0.39
N LEU A 149 -2.38 -0.79 -1.09
CA LEU A 149 -2.25 -0.08 -2.36
C LEU A 149 -3.13 -0.70 -3.44
N GLY A 150 -3.14 -2.03 -3.56
CA GLY A 150 -4.03 -2.75 -4.47
C GLY A 150 -5.50 -2.38 -4.28
N GLU A 151 -5.98 -2.42 -3.03
CA GLU A 151 -7.35 -2.02 -2.65
C GLU A 151 -7.66 -0.57 -3.05
N SER A 152 -6.72 0.35 -2.83
CA SER A 152 -6.89 1.75 -3.24
C SER A 152 -6.93 1.94 -4.75
N PHE A 153 -6.15 1.16 -5.52
CA PHE A 153 -6.23 1.19 -6.98
C PHE A 153 -7.55 0.64 -7.49
N ILE A 154 -8.05 -0.44 -6.87
CA ILE A 154 -9.37 -1.03 -7.15
C ILE A 154 -10.47 0.01 -6.95
N GLN A 155 -10.46 0.69 -5.80
CA GLN A 155 -11.41 1.76 -5.52
C GLN A 155 -11.27 2.93 -6.51
N CYS A 156 -10.04 3.30 -6.86
CA CYS A 156 -9.77 4.38 -7.81
C CYS A 156 -10.30 4.10 -9.23
N ILE A 157 -10.41 2.84 -9.65
CA ILE A 157 -10.98 2.49 -10.97
C ILE A 157 -12.49 2.81 -11.00
N GLU A 158 -13.18 2.62 -9.88
CA GLU A 158 -14.63 2.83 -9.79
C GLU A 158 -14.98 4.29 -9.46
N GLU A 159 -14.21 4.92 -8.57
CA GLU A 159 -14.55 6.23 -7.98
C GLU A 159 -13.63 7.38 -8.42
N GLY A 160 -12.54 7.09 -9.13
CA GLY A 160 -11.50 8.08 -9.49
C GLY A 160 -11.88 8.95 -10.68
N ASP A 161 -12.41 10.14 -10.41
CA ASP A 161 -12.80 11.14 -11.42
C ASP A 161 -11.61 11.83 -12.14
N PHE A 162 -10.39 11.69 -11.62
CA PHE A 162 -9.18 12.24 -12.21
C PHE A 162 -8.51 11.34 -13.25
N LEU A 163 -8.97 10.09 -13.40
CA LEU A 163 -8.48 9.17 -14.43
C LEU A 163 -9.31 9.33 -15.70
N ASP A 164 -8.64 9.43 -16.85
CA ASP A 164 -9.32 9.22 -18.13
C ASP A 164 -9.57 7.72 -18.38
N ASP A 165 -10.47 7.39 -19.32
CA ASP A 165 -10.84 6.00 -19.63
C ASP A 165 -9.63 5.11 -19.96
N GLN A 166 -8.61 5.66 -20.64
CA GLN A 166 -7.42 4.90 -21.00
C GLN A 166 -6.58 4.61 -19.77
N GLN A 167 -6.40 5.58 -18.89
CA GLN A 167 -5.68 5.43 -17.63
C GLN A 167 -6.41 4.46 -16.70
N ALA A 168 -7.72 4.62 -16.51
CA ALA A 168 -8.54 3.70 -15.71
C ALA A 168 -8.46 2.26 -16.25
N THR A 169 -8.48 2.08 -17.58
CA THR A 169 -8.30 0.76 -18.21
C THR A 169 -6.92 0.14 -17.91
N VAL A 170 -5.85 0.94 -17.91
CA VAL A 170 -4.50 0.44 -17.59
C VAL A 170 -4.41 0.01 -16.13
N VAL A 171 -4.92 0.83 -15.20
CA VAL A 171 -4.95 0.51 -13.78
C VAL A 171 -5.83 -0.72 -13.52
N GLY A 172 -6.98 -0.81 -14.18
CA GLY A 172 -7.87 -1.96 -14.18
C GLY A 172 -7.16 -3.25 -14.57
N ARG A 173 -6.40 -3.23 -15.67
CA ARG A 173 -5.61 -4.39 -16.10
C ARG A 173 -4.56 -4.79 -15.07
N ASN A 174 -3.83 -3.82 -14.49
CA ASN A 174 -2.83 -4.11 -13.46
C ASN A 174 -3.48 -4.75 -12.21
N CYS A 175 -4.66 -4.26 -11.79
CA CYS A 175 -5.42 -4.84 -10.68
C CYS A 175 -5.91 -6.25 -11.00
N GLN A 176 -6.44 -6.47 -12.22
CA GLN A 176 -6.86 -7.79 -12.70
C GLN A 176 -5.72 -8.80 -12.66
N GLU A 177 -4.55 -8.44 -13.21
CA GLU A 177 -3.36 -9.31 -13.24
C GLU A 177 -2.81 -9.60 -11.83
N CYS A 178 -2.87 -8.60 -10.95
CA CYS A 178 -2.49 -8.73 -9.55
C CYS A 178 -3.42 -9.70 -8.80
N VAL A 179 -4.73 -9.48 -8.87
CA VAL A 179 -5.71 -10.30 -8.15
C VAL A 179 -5.78 -11.72 -8.73
N SER A 180 -5.66 -11.87 -10.06
CA SER A 180 -5.59 -13.20 -10.68
C SER A 180 -4.41 -14.01 -10.15
N TYR A 181 -3.24 -13.37 -10.01
CA TYR A 181 -2.07 -14.02 -9.42
C TYR A 181 -2.30 -14.40 -7.95
N VAL A 182 -2.93 -13.55 -7.14
CA VAL A 182 -3.25 -13.86 -5.73
C VAL A 182 -4.21 -15.05 -5.63
N CYS A 183 -5.22 -15.08 -6.50
CA CYS A 183 -6.14 -16.20 -6.61
C CYS A 183 -5.39 -17.50 -6.94
N GLU A 184 -4.53 -17.49 -7.97
CA GLU A 184 -3.72 -18.66 -8.36
C GLU A 184 -2.84 -19.13 -7.21
N TYR A 185 -2.11 -18.19 -6.58
CA TYR A 185 -1.23 -18.45 -5.45
C TYR A 185 -1.95 -19.13 -4.28
N LEU A 186 -3.11 -18.60 -3.87
CA LEU A 186 -3.89 -19.17 -2.77
C LEU A 186 -4.36 -20.59 -3.08
N ILE A 187 -4.84 -20.83 -4.30
CA ILE A 187 -5.29 -22.15 -4.73
C ILE A 187 -4.13 -23.13 -4.81
N GLU A 188 -2.96 -22.71 -5.29
CA GLU A 188 -1.75 -23.54 -5.29
C GLU A 188 -1.31 -23.91 -3.87
N CYS A 189 -1.26 -22.95 -2.95
CA CYS A 189 -0.91 -23.21 -1.55
C CYS A 189 -1.91 -24.18 -0.89
N ARG A 190 -3.21 -24.06 -1.19
CA ARG A 190 -4.23 -24.99 -0.65
C ARG A 190 -4.16 -26.38 -1.23
N ARG A 191 -3.67 -26.53 -2.46
CA ARG A 191 -3.52 -27.84 -3.12
C ARG A 191 -2.26 -28.56 -2.65
N ASP A 192 -1.24 -27.83 -2.22
CA ASP A 192 -0.02 -28.39 -1.65
C ASP A 192 -0.14 -28.54 -0.13
N GLU A 193 -0.42 -29.76 0.34
CA GLU A 193 -0.53 -30.08 1.77
C GLU A 193 0.76 -29.80 2.58
N THR A 194 1.88 -29.52 1.92
CA THR A 194 3.15 -29.17 2.58
C THR A 194 3.33 -27.68 2.84
N VAL A 195 2.50 -26.83 2.22
CA VAL A 195 2.54 -25.37 2.38
C VAL A 195 1.48 -24.93 3.37
N GLU A 196 1.90 -24.43 4.53
CA GLU A 196 1.01 -23.85 5.54
C GLU A 196 1.14 -22.32 5.52
N LEU A 197 0.11 -21.64 5.03
CA LEU A 197 0.05 -20.17 5.08
C LEU A 197 -0.34 -19.71 6.48
N GLN A 198 0.31 -18.66 6.95
CA GLN A 198 -0.09 -18.02 8.21
C GLN A 198 -1.45 -17.35 8.03
N SER A 199 -2.30 -17.44 9.05
CA SER A 199 -3.68 -16.91 9.00
C SER A 199 -3.76 -15.41 8.68
N ASN A 200 -2.81 -14.61 9.18
CA ASN A 200 -2.72 -13.19 8.87
C ASN A 200 -2.38 -12.92 7.39
N VAL A 201 -1.57 -13.76 6.75
CA VAL A 201 -1.30 -13.71 5.30
C VAL A 201 -2.58 -14.01 4.54
N GLU A 202 -3.27 -15.11 4.87
CA GLU A 202 -4.53 -15.48 4.23
C GLU A 202 -5.56 -14.34 4.32
N ILE A 203 -5.77 -13.77 5.51
CA ILE A 203 -6.73 -12.67 5.72
C ILE A 203 -6.44 -11.49 4.78
N VAL A 204 -5.17 -11.11 4.61
CA VAL A 204 -4.79 -9.99 3.75
C VAL A 204 -5.08 -10.31 2.27
N LEU A 205 -4.74 -11.53 1.82
CA LEU A 205 -4.98 -11.95 0.44
C LEU A 205 -6.49 -12.04 0.13
N TYR A 206 -7.28 -12.62 1.03
CA TYR A 206 -8.73 -12.69 0.88
C TYR A 206 -9.39 -11.32 0.90
N ARG A 207 -8.92 -10.38 1.73
CA ARG A 207 -9.43 -9.01 1.75
C ARG A 207 -9.21 -8.30 0.41
N LEU A 208 -8.04 -8.46 -0.19
CA LEU A 208 -7.73 -7.93 -1.51
C LEU A 208 -8.62 -8.53 -2.60
N ILE A 209 -8.81 -9.85 -2.61
CA ILE A 209 -9.72 -10.54 -3.53
C ILE A 209 -11.15 -10.02 -3.35
N CYS A 210 -11.66 -9.98 -2.13
CA CYS A 210 -13.01 -9.50 -1.84
C CYS A 210 -13.21 -8.05 -2.31
N SER A 211 -12.21 -7.19 -2.15
CA SER A 211 -12.26 -5.80 -2.63
C SER A 211 -12.42 -5.74 -4.14
N TYR A 212 -11.72 -6.60 -4.88
CA TYR A 212 -11.85 -6.68 -6.34
C TYR A 212 -13.20 -7.26 -6.79
N LEU A 213 -13.69 -8.31 -6.11
CA LEU A 213 -14.98 -8.91 -6.41
C LEU A 213 -16.15 -7.95 -6.11
N ALA A 214 -16.02 -7.09 -5.10
CA ALA A 214 -17.04 -6.12 -4.71
C ALA A 214 -17.37 -5.11 -5.81
N ILE A 215 -16.41 -4.80 -6.69
CA ILE A 215 -16.60 -3.90 -7.84
C ILE A 215 -16.95 -4.65 -9.15
N GLY A 216 -17.36 -5.92 -9.06
CA GLY A 216 -17.70 -6.73 -10.23
C GLY A 216 -16.50 -7.36 -10.96
N GLY A 217 -15.33 -7.44 -10.31
CA GLY A 217 -14.12 -8.00 -10.90
C GLY A 217 -14.22 -9.49 -11.31
N SER A 218 -15.24 -10.22 -10.84
CA SER A 218 -15.48 -11.64 -11.17
C SER A 218 -15.53 -11.91 -12.68
N ASP A 219 -16.09 -10.97 -13.44
CA ASP A 219 -16.33 -11.15 -14.89
C ASP A 219 -15.04 -11.09 -15.71
N THR A 220 -13.96 -10.61 -15.09
CA THR A 220 -12.65 -10.41 -15.73
C THR A 220 -11.66 -11.52 -15.41
N ILE A 221 -11.92 -12.34 -14.39
CA ILE A 221 -11.04 -13.44 -13.98
C ILE A 221 -11.53 -14.74 -14.62
N ASN A 222 -10.63 -15.70 -14.83
CA ASN A 222 -10.99 -17.03 -15.34
C ASN A 222 -12.05 -17.68 -14.43
N SER A 223 -13.16 -18.12 -15.01
CA SER A 223 -14.30 -18.68 -14.28
C SER A 223 -13.93 -19.87 -13.40
N SER A 224 -13.05 -20.77 -13.86
CA SER A 224 -12.64 -21.92 -13.03
C SER A 224 -11.81 -21.49 -11.82
N LEU A 225 -11.02 -20.43 -11.97
CA LEU A 225 -10.25 -19.87 -10.86
C LEU A 225 -11.16 -19.17 -9.85
N ILE A 226 -12.18 -18.46 -10.34
CA ILE A 226 -13.19 -17.82 -9.49
C ILE A 226 -13.99 -18.86 -8.70
N ASP A 227 -14.42 -19.94 -9.33
CA ASP A 227 -15.17 -21.01 -8.65
C ASP A 227 -14.35 -21.62 -7.49
N ASP A 228 -13.08 -21.94 -7.74
CA ASP A 228 -12.17 -22.47 -6.72
C ASP A 228 -11.95 -21.48 -5.55
N VAL A 229 -11.77 -20.19 -5.87
CA VAL A 229 -11.56 -19.13 -4.86
C VAL A 229 -12.83 -18.86 -4.04
N LEU A 230 -13.99 -18.87 -4.67
CA LEU A 230 -15.27 -18.70 -3.97
C LEU A 230 -15.53 -19.84 -2.99
N LEU A 231 -15.21 -21.08 -3.36
CA LEU A 231 -15.26 -22.21 -2.43
C LEU A 231 -14.33 -21.98 -1.23
N ALA A 232 -13.09 -21.56 -1.49
CA ALA A 232 -12.13 -21.26 -0.43
C ALA A 232 -12.59 -20.14 0.52
N LEU A 233 -13.20 -19.08 -0.02
CA LEU A 233 -13.79 -17.97 0.74
C LEU A 233 -14.97 -18.43 1.61
N VAL A 234 -15.85 -19.29 1.07
CA VAL A 234 -16.98 -19.86 1.82
C VAL A 234 -16.49 -20.75 2.97
N ASP A 235 -15.47 -21.57 2.74
CA ASP A 235 -14.88 -22.41 3.79
C ASP A 235 -14.37 -21.58 4.96
N ILE A 236 -13.67 -20.47 4.68
CA ILE A 236 -13.16 -19.56 5.71
C ILE A 236 -14.31 -18.85 6.42
N ALA A 237 -15.32 -18.37 5.69
CA ALA A 237 -16.47 -17.70 6.29
C ALA A 237 -17.23 -18.64 7.26
N ASN A 238 -17.19 -19.95 7.01
CA ASN A 238 -17.80 -20.96 7.87
C ASN A 238 -16.92 -21.39 9.05
N GLN A 239 -15.60 -21.17 8.97
CA GLN A 239 -14.70 -21.31 10.11
C GLN A 239 -14.97 -20.15 11.07
N ARG A 240 -15.72 -20.41 12.14
CA ARG A 240 -15.96 -19.42 13.19
C ARG A 240 -14.62 -19.10 13.88
N TRP A 241 -14.11 -17.90 13.65
CA TRP A 241 -13.02 -17.29 14.42
C TRP A 241 -13.54 -16.82 15.78
#